data_AF-A0A7Z9QWB3-F1
#
_entry.id   AF-A0A7Z9QWB3-F1
#
_cell.length_a   1.000
_cell.length_b   1.000
_cell.length_c   1.000
_cell.angle_alpha   90.00
_cell.angle_beta   90.00
_cell.angle_gamma   90.00
#
_symmetry.space_group_name_H-M   'P 1'
#
loop_
_entity.id
_entity.type
_entity.pdbx_description
1 polymer ?
#
loop_
_entity_poly.entity_id
_entity_poly.type
_entity_poly.pdbx_seq_one_letter_code
_entity_poly.pdbx_strand_id
1 'polypeptide(L)'
;MTELYDLETDPLQMHNLTQKPKVRKIRRKLDDSLRKLLVMRNDDVHPATSYSDWYDNQRQVIRNAHGALNNPEDQPDWSLLVDHPLRQH
;
A
#
# COMPACT_ATOMS: atom_id res chain seq x y z
N MET A 1 -9.58 -8.18 -12.49
CA MET A 1 -9.44 -9.56 -13.01
C MET A 1 -9.15 -10.46 -11.82
N THR A 2 -9.75 -11.66 -11.73
CA THR A 2 -9.53 -12.60 -10.61
C THR A 2 -8.64 -13.73 -11.09
N GLU A 3 -7.70 -14.16 -10.24
CA GLU A 3 -6.75 -15.24 -10.53
C GLU A 3 -6.74 -16.26 -9.41
N LEU A 4 -6.39 -17.50 -9.73
CA LEU A 4 -6.33 -18.61 -8.78
C LEU A 4 -5.20 -19.54 -9.18
N TYR A 5 -4.29 -19.81 -8.25
CA TYR A 5 -3.12 -20.65 -8.44
C TYR A 5 -3.06 -21.73 -7.37
N ASP A 6 -2.46 -22.86 -7.71
CA ASP A 6 -2.14 -23.92 -6.77
C ASP A 6 -0.63 -23.88 -6.53
N LEU A 7 -0.20 -23.38 -5.38
CA LEU A 7 1.21 -23.15 -5.08
C LEU A 7 2.01 -24.45 -4.87
N GLU A 8 1.33 -25.57 -4.61
CA GLU A 8 1.99 -26.87 -4.45
C GLU A 8 2.49 -27.38 -5.82
N THR A 9 1.70 -27.16 -6.87
CA THR A 9 1.98 -27.67 -8.22
C THR A 9 2.47 -26.58 -9.19
N ASP A 10 2.20 -25.31 -8.91
CA ASP A 10 2.55 -24.13 -9.72
C ASP A 10 3.09 -22.99 -8.82
N PRO A 11 4.29 -23.17 -8.21
CA PRO A 11 4.86 -22.20 -7.27
C PRO A 11 5.19 -20.86 -7.92
N LEU A 12 5.44 -20.85 -9.23
CA LEU A 12 5.70 -19.63 -10.01
C LEU A 12 4.43 -18.96 -10.52
N GLN A 13 3.24 -19.51 -10.23
CA GLN A 13 1.95 -18.91 -10.58
C GLN A 13 1.80 -18.60 -12.07
N MET A 14 2.28 -19.51 -12.92
CA MET A 14 2.25 -19.31 -14.37
C MET A 14 0.94 -19.82 -15.00
N HIS A 15 0.14 -20.57 -14.25
CA HIS A 15 -1.01 -21.31 -14.76
C HIS A 15 -2.30 -20.95 -14.03
N ASN A 16 -2.96 -19.88 -14.47
CA ASN A 16 -4.22 -19.43 -13.88
C ASN A 16 -5.33 -20.51 -14.00
N LEU A 17 -5.84 -20.96 -12.86
CA LEU A 17 -6.82 -22.03 -12.75
C LEU A 17 -8.27 -21.56 -12.88
N THR A 18 -8.53 -20.25 -12.88
CA THR A 18 -9.91 -19.70 -12.79
C THR A 18 -10.89 -20.18 -13.86
N GLN A 19 -10.39 -20.59 -15.02
CA GLN A 19 -11.20 -21.11 -16.12
C GLN A 19 -11.54 -22.61 -15.98
N LYS A 20 -10.89 -23.34 -15.06
CA LYS A 20 -11.11 -24.78 -14.89
C LYS A 20 -12.40 -25.04 -14.10
N PRO A 21 -13.39 -25.80 -14.64
CA PRO A 21 -14.64 -26.06 -13.93
C PRO A 21 -14.46 -26.74 -12.57
N LYS A 22 -13.44 -27.60 -12.45
CA LYS A 22 -13.11 -28.37 -11.24
C LYS A 22 -12.78 -27.48 -10.03
N VAL A 23 -12.27 -26.26 -10.26
CA VAL A 23 -11.88 -25.35 -9.15
C VAL A 23 -13.00 -24.40 -8.72
N ARG A 24 -14.19 -24.47 -9.32
CA ARG A 24 -15.32 -23.55 -9.01
C ARG A 24 -15.70 -23.56 -7.53
N LYS A 25 -15.74 -24.74 -6.91
CA LYS A 25 -16.12 -24.89 -5.50
C LYS A 25 -15.08 -24.29 -4.56
N ILE A 26 -13.79 -24.54 -4.82
CA ILE A 26 -12.71 -23.99 -3.99
C ILE A 26 -12.59 -22.47 -4.18
N ARG A 27 -12.72 -21.97 -5.41
CA ARG A 27 -12.78 -20.54 -5.71
C ARG A 27 -13.86 -19.83 -4.90
N ARG A 28 -15.09 -20.34 -4.91
CA ARG A 28 -16.19 -19.76 -4.12
C ARG A 28 -15.86 -19.71 -2.63
N LYS A 29 -15.27 -20.77 -2.07
CA LYS A 29 -14.87 -20.81 -0.66
C LYS A 29 -13.81 -19.76 -0.34
N LEU A 30 -12.85 -19.54 -1.23
CA LEU A 30 -11.81 -18.52 -1.08
C LEU A 30 -12.38 -17.10 -1.19
N ASP A 31 -13.29 -16.87 -2.16
CA ASP A 31 -13.99 -15.59 -2.32
C ASP A 31 -14.79 -15.23 -1.06
N ASP A 32 -15.53 -16.19 -0.49
CA ASP A 32 -16.29 -16.01 0.74
C ASP A 32 -15.38 -15.70 1.94
N SER A 33 -14.23 -16.38 2.02
CA SER A 33 -13.24 -16.18 3.07
C SER A 33 -12.61 -14.79 2.98
N LEU A 34 -12.26 -14.34 1.77
CA LEU A 34 -11.72 -13.00 1.51
C LEU A 34 -12.72 -11.93 1.93
N ARG A 35 -14.00 -12.06 1.54
CA ARG A 35 -15.07 -11.12 1.94
C ARG A 35 -15.19 -11.02 3.46
N LYS A 36 -15.18 -12.15 4.16
CA LYS A 36 -15.24 -12.17 5.62
C LYS A 36 -14.06 -11.43 6.26
N LEU A 37 -12.85 -11.67 5.75
CA LEU A 37 -11.64 -11.01 6.27
C LEU A 37 -11.65 -9.50 6.03
N LEU A 38 -12.10 -9.05 4.85
CA LEU A 38 -12.21 -7.62 4.54
C LEU A 38 -13.22 -6.92 5.46
N VAL A 39 -14.39 -7.53 5.67
CA VAL A 39 -15.40 -7.02 6.61
C VAL A 39 -14.85 -6.95 8.03
N MET A 40 -14.14 -7.99 8.49
CA MET A 40 -13.54 -8.01 9.83
C MET A 40 -12.50 -6.91 10.05
N ARG A 41 -11.74 -6.55 9.01
CA ARG A 41 -10.72 -5.49 9.09
C ARG A 41 -11.34 -4.08 9.09
N ASN A 42 -12.63 -3.97 8.77
CA ASN A 42 -13.31 -2.70 8.49
C ASN A 42 -12.58 -1.92 7.40
N ASP A 43 -12.07 -2.63 6.40
CA ASP A 43 -11.31 -2.04 5.31
C ASP A 43 -12.22 -1.67 4.16
N ASP A 44 -12.28 -0.37 3.87
CA ASP A 44 -12.83 0.13 2.63
C ASP A 44 -11.78 0.03 1.52
N VAL A 45 -11.96 -0.94 0.62
CA VAL A 45 -11.13 -1.06 -0.58
C VAL A 45 -11.68 -0.12 -1.64
N HIS A 46 -11.27 1.14 -1.57
CA HIS A 46 -11.56 2.10 -2.62
C HIS A 46 -10.73 1.78 -3.88
N PRO A 47 -11.28 1.95 -5.10
CA PRO A 47 -10.47 1.96 -6.30
C PRO A 47 -9.33 2.96 -6.11
N ALA A 48 -8.09 2.54 -6.33
CA ALA A 48 -6.95 3.45 -6.34
C ALA A 48 -7.13 4.42 -7.52
N THR A 49 -7.74 5.58 -7.27
CA THR A 49 -8.07 6.57 -8.30
C THR A 49 -6.84 7.34 -8.75
N SER A 50 -5.84 7.49 -7.88
CA SER A 50 -4.51 8.00 -8.22
C SER A 50 -3.46 7.62 -7.15
N TYR A 51 -2.18 7.61 -7.52
CA TYR A 51 -1.06 7.42 -6.56
C TYR A 51 -0.97 8.56 -5.53
N SER A 52 -1.44 9.77 -5.91
CA SER A 52 -1.52 10.95 -5.05
C SER A 52 -2.49 10.78 -3.87
N ASP A 53 -3.60 10.06 -4.06
CA ASP A 53 -4.61 9.89 -3.01
C ASP A 53 -4.09 9.03 -1.83
N TRP A 54 -3.11 8.15 -2.08
CA TRP A 54 -2.41 7.39 -1.03
C TRP A 54 -1.35 8.23 -0.31
N TYR A 55 -0.89 9.31 -0.93
CA TYR A 55 0.14 10.21 -0.40
C TYR A 55 -0.43 11.25 0.58
N ASP A 56 -1.75 11.35 0.71
CA ASP A 56 -2.36 12.36 1.56
C ASP A 56 -2.52 11.92 3.02
N ASN A 57 -2.15 12.87 3.89
CA ASN A 57 -2.37 12.99 5.33
C ASN A 57 -1.90 11.87 6.27
N GLN A 58 -1.64 10.64 5.82
CA GLN A 58 -1.21 9.55 6.73
C GLN A 58 0.31 9.48 6.98
N ARG A 59 1.13 10.11 6.12
CA ARG A 59 2.60 10.20 6.32
C ARG A 59 3.10 11.57 6.77
N GLN A 60 2.21 12.56 6.95
CA GLN A 60 2.58 13.95 7.20
C GLN A 60 3.06 14.28 8.63
N VAL A 61 3.76 13.38 9.33
CA VAL A 61 4.49 13.79 10.54
C VAL A 61 5.76 12.94 10.76
N ILE A 62 6.75 13.04 9.87
CA ILE A 62 8.11 12.67 10.27
C ILE A 62 8.62 13.81 11.17
N ARG A 63 8.90 13.52 12.44
CA ARG A 63 9.47 14.47 13.40
C ARG A 63 10.97 14.21 13.54
N ASN A 64 11.78 15.27 13.59
CA ASN A 64 13.15 15.20 14.08
C ASN A 64 13.20 15.71 15.54
N ALA A 65 14.39 15.73 16.14
CA ALA A 65 14.59 16.25 17.50
C ALA A 65 14.20 17.73 17.68
N HIS A 66 13.94 18.45 16.58
CA HIS A 66 13.58 19.87 16.55
C HIS A 66 12.10 20.14 16.23
N GLY A 67 11.29 19.10 15.94
CA GLY A 67 9.86 19.26 15.68
C GLY A 67 9.38 18.49 14.43
N ALA A 68 8.21 18.87 13.93
CA ALA A 68 7.70 18.33 12.67
C ALA A 68 8.56 18.84 11.50
N LEU A 69 8.94 17.94 10.59
CA LEU A 69 9.55 18.33 9.33
C LEU A 69 8.49 18.98 8.43
N ASN A 70 8.91 19.97 7.64
CA ASN A 70 8.08 20.61 6.62
C ASN A 70 7.69 19.62 5.52
N ASN A 71 6.74 20.01 4.67
CA ASN A 71 6.31 19.22 3.52
C ASN A 71 7.53 18.88 2.65
N PRO A 72 7.77 17.60 2.31
CA PRO A 72 8.90 17.20 1.45
C PRO A 72 8.85 17.81 0.05
N GLU A 73 7.69 18.29 -0.39
CA GLU A 73 7.51 18.97 -1.67
C GLU A 73 7.83 20.48 -1.61
N ASP A 74 7.95 21.06 -0.41
CA ASP A 74 8.39 22.46 -0.25
C ASP A 74 9.92 22.56 -0.34
N GLN A 75 10.45 23.78 -0.46
CA GLN A 75 11.89 23.97 -0.43
C GLN A 75 12.49 23.40 0.87
N PRO A 76 13.63 22.67 0.80
CA PRO A 76 14.23 22.10 1.98
C PRO A 76 14.53 23.17 3.03
N ASP A 77 14.23 22.91 4.29
CA ASP A 77 14.67 23.77 5.38
C ASP A 77 16.17 23.54 5.62
N TRP A 78 16.97 24.33 4.88
CA TRP A 78 18.42 24.30 4.95
C TRP A 78 18.96 24.72 6.33
N SER A 79 18.15 25.34 7.20
CA SER A 79 18.55 25.72 8.56
C SER A 79 18.75 24.52 9.49
N LEU A 80 18.25 23.34 9.11
CA LEU A 80 18.42 22.07 9.83
C LEU A 80 19.79 21.42 9.62
N LEU A 81 20.56 21.87 8.62
CA LEU A 81 21.92 21.40 8.41
C LEU A 81 22.87 22.14 9.36
N VAL A 82 23.58 21.37 10.19
CA VAL A 82 24.41 21.88 11.30
C VAL A 82 25.53 22.82 10.83
N ASP A 83 25.84 22.84 9.52
CA ASP A 83 26.92 23.61 8.91
C ASP A 83 26.49 24.55 7.74
N HIS A 84 25.22 24.99 7.67
CA HIS A 84 24.81 25.87 6.56
C HIS A 84 25.39 27.30 6.68
N PRO A 85 26.05 27.85 5.64
CA PRO A 85 26.73 29.16 5.67
C PRO A 85 25.80 30.38 5.84
N LEU A 86 24.48 30.18 5.88
CA LEU A 86 23.49 31.27 6.05
C LEU A 86 23.19 31.60 7.51
N ARG A 87 23.86 30.93 8.48
CA ARG A 87 23.72 31.25 9.91
C ARG A 87 24.51 32.49 10.38
N GLN A 88 25.23 33.19 9.49
CA GLN A 88 26.14 34.28 9.85
C GLN A 88 25.73 35.68 9.36
N HIS A 89 24.47 35.90 8.96
CA HIS A 89 23.96 37.25 8.71
C HIS A 89 22.60 37.47 9.38
#